data_AF-A0A8T4WUF8-F1
#
_entry.id   AF-A0A8T4WUF8-F1
#
_cell.length_a   1.000
_cell.length_b   1.000
_cell.length_c   1.000
_cell.angle_alpha   90.00
_cell.angle_beta   90.00
_cell.angle_gamma   90.00
#
_symmetry.space_group_name_H-M   'P 1'
#
loop_
_entity.id
_entity.type
_entity.pdbx_description
1 polymer ?
#
loop_
_entity_poly.entity_id
_entity_poly.type
_entity_poly.pdbx_seq_one_letter_code
_entity_poly.pdbx_strand_id
1 'polypeptide(L)'
;MRLERWGSIFWPLLVGSWSLGVLISYWGNSNEFIIGLSKVVRVISPLQMDFWWQPMIFMVLSVLSIFVLSQVLLGLGGVILLFARGMYDSILISQLGGIIGGWSFSNIPVSEIWMILILFLIIGVNLPLCIWSGRLGSQRSIYLFYRLRGENINPDFGP
;
A
#
# COMPACT_ATOMS: atom_id res chain seq x y z
N MET A 1 -4.89 -23.20 15.62
CA MET A 1 -3.44 -23.04 15.90
C MET A 1 -2.57 -22.70 14.69
N ARG A 2 -2.36 -23.57 13.67
CA ARG A 2 -1.40 -23.26 12.57
C ARG A 2 -1.82 -22.07 11.70
N LEU A 3 -3.10 -21.99 11.32
CA LEU A 3 -3.66 -20.88 10.54
C LEU A 3 -3.68 -19.55 11.30
N GLU A 4 -4.03 -19.55 12.59
CA GLU A 4 -3.95 -18.34 13.44
C GLU A 4 -2.53 -17.82 13.60
N ARG A 5 -1.53 -18.71 13.67
CA ARG A 5 -0.12 -18.32 13.67
C ARG A 5 0.27 -17.64 12.36
N TRP A 6 -0.15 -18.18 11.21
CA TRP A 6 0.05 -17.52 9.92
C TRP A 6 -0.60 -16.13 9.89
N GLY A 7 -1.88 -16.02 10.30
CA GLY A 7 -2.57 -14.74 10.39
C GLY A 7 -1.85 -13.71 11.27
N SER A 8 -1.25 -14.15 12.38
CA SER A 8 -0.49 -13.30 13.30
C SER A 8 0.89 -12.90 12.76
N ILE A 9 1.53 -13.75 11.95
CA ILE A 9 2.85 -13.48 11.36
C ILE A 9 2.74 -12.59 10.12
N PHE A 10 1.68 -12.72 9.33
CA PHE A 10 1.50 -11.92 8.11
C PHE A 10 1.29 -10.44 8.41
N TRP A 11 0.63 -10.09 9.51
CA TRP A 11 0.39 -8.70 9.88
C TRP A 11 1.69 -7.88 10.08
N PRO A 12 2.61 -8.27 10.98
CA PRO A 12 3.87 -7.57 11.14
C PRO A 12 4.76 -7.66 9.90
N LEU A 13 4.65 -8.72 9.08
CA LEU A 13 5.37 -8.79 7.81
C LEU A 13 4.89 -7.72 6.81
N LEU A 14 3.58 -7.54 6.65
CA LEU A 14 3.02 -6.55 5.72
C LEU A 14 3.35 -5.13 6.17
N VAL A 15 3.12 -4.81 7.45
CA VAL A 15 3.44 -3.51 8.03
C VAL A 15 4.95 -3.26 7.99
N GLY A 16 5.74 -4.24 8.45
CA GLY A 16 7.20 -4.16 8.47
C GLY A 16 7.79 -4.00 7.06
N SER A 17 7.23 -4.68 6.07
CA SER A 17 7.65 -4.56 4.68
C SER A 17 7.44 -3.15 4.13
N TRP A 18 6.26 -2.57 4.36
CA TRP A 18 6.02 -1.17 3.98
C TRP A 18 6.99 -0.22 4.70
N SER A 19 7.12 -0.33 6.03
CA SER A 19 8.01 0.51 6.83
C SER A 19 9.47 0.41 6.38
N LEU A 20 9.95 -0.80 6.08
CA LEU A 20 11.30 -1.01 5.53
C LEU A 20 11.46 -0.36 4.16
N GLY A 21 10.46 -0.47 3.29
CA GLY A 21 10.46 0.22 2.00
C GLY A 21 10.58 1.74 2.15
N VAL A 22 9.82 2.33 3.07
CA VAL A 22 9.89 3.77 3.38
C VAL A 22 11.29 4.14 3.87
N LEU A 23 11.82 3.42 4.87
CA LEU A 23 13.11 3.71 5.48
C LEU A 23 14.26 3.59 4.48
N ILE A 24 14.28 2.51 3.69
CA ILE A 24 15.34 2.27 2.69
C ILE A 24 15.31 3.34 1.61
N SER A 25 14.13 3.74 1.14
CA SER A 25 14.03 4.75 0.09
C SER A 25 14.30 6.17 0.60
N TYR A 26 13.95 6.46 1.86
CA TYR A 26 14.17 7.79 2.44
C TYR A 26 15.64 8.04 2.86
N TRP A 27 16.31 7.03 3.44
CA TRP A 27 17.68 7.17 3.97
C TRP A 27 18.74 6.50 3.09
N GLY A 28 18.35 5.53 2.28
CA GLY A 28 19.23 4.76 1.41
C GLY A 28 19.10 5.18 -0.05
N ASN A 29 19.54 4.29 -0.95
CA ASN A 29 19.44 4.53 -2.37
C ASN A 29 18.07 4.08 -2.89
N SER A 30 17.36 4.99 -3.56
CA SER A 30 16.10 4.67 -4.22
C SER A 30 16.38 3.72 -5.40
N ASN A 31 15.63 2.62 -5.46
CA ASN A 31 15.77 1.64 -6.53
C ASN A 31 14.62 1.82 -7.53
N GLU A 32 14.94 2.35 -8.71
CA GLU A 32 13.95 2.65 -9.76
C GLU A 32 13.16 1.43 -10.22
N PHE A 33 13.77 0.23 -10.24
CA PHE A 33 13.07 -1.00 -10.60
C PHE A 33 11.98 -1.33 -9.57
N ILE A 34 12.30 -1.24 -8.28
CA ILE A 34 11.34 -1.52 -7.21
C ILE A 34 10.26 -0.43 -7.15
N ILE A 35 10.65 0.83 -7.37
CA ILE A 35 9.70 1.92 -7.54
C ILE A 35 8.86 1.72 -8.80
N GLY A 36 9.34 1.04 -9.83
CA GLY A 36 8.56 0.67 -11.02
C GLY A 36 7.50 -0.41 -10.74
N LEU A 37 7.85 -1.45 -9.98
CA LEU A 37 6.95 -2.58 -9.65
C LEU A 37 5.64 -2.14 -9.00
N SER A 38 5.74 -1.12 -8.18
CA SER A 38 4.60 -0.51 -7.52
C SER A 38 3.52 0.09 -8.44
N LYS A 39 3.83 0.41 -9.72
CA LYS A 39 2.87 1.00 -10.67
C LYS A 39 1.71 0.05 -10.90
N VAL A 40 1.98 -1.25 -10.75
CA VAL A 40 1.00 -2.33 -10.73
C VAL A 40 -0.09 -2.09 -9.66
N VAL A 41 0.27 -1.44 -8.56
CA VAL A 41 -0.62 -1.12 -7.44
C VAL A 41 -1.09 0.33 -7.47
N ARG A 42 -0.34 1.21 -8.12
CA ARG A 42 -0.60 2.66 -8.16
C ARG A 42 -1.11 3.08 -9.53
N VAL A 43 -2.19 2.43 -10.00
CA VAL A 43 -2.73 2.52 -11.38
C VAL A 43 -2.68 3.93 -12.00
N ILE A 44 -2.71 5.01 -11.20
CA ILE A 44 -2.40 6.40 -11.59
C ILE A 44 -1.42 7.04 -10.59
N SER A 45 -0.45 7.85 -11.06
CA SER A 45 0.42 8.64 -10.17
C SER A 45 -0.39 9.77 -9.50
N PRO A 46 -0.33 9.97 -8.18
CA PRO A 46 -1.00 11.07 -7.48
C PRO A 46 -0.64 12.46 -8.01
N LEU A 47 0.56 12.59 -8.58
CA LEU A 47 1.07 13.83 -9.16
C LEU A 47 0.50 14.16 -10.54
N GLN A 48 -0.24 13.22 -11.14
CA GLN A 48 -0.84 13.35 -12.47
C GLN A 48 -2.38 13.38 -12.38
N MET A 49 -2.92 13.64 -11.19
CA MET A 49 -4.35 13.67 -10.95
C MET A 49 -4.91 15.09 -11.18
N ASP A 50 -5.38 15.35 -12.39
CA ASP A 50 -5.98 16.62 -12.79
C ASP A 50 -7.49 16.71 -12.50
N PHE A 51 -8.17 15.58 -12.32
CA PHE A 51 -9.63 15.51 -12.14
C PHE A 51 -10.02 15.03 -10.74
N TRP A 52 -11.09 15.64 -10.19
CA TRP A 52 -11.57 15.38 -8.82
C TRP A 52 -11.96 13.93 -8.53
N TRP A 53 -12.32 13.15 -9.54
CA TRP A 53 -12.72 11.73 -9.39
C TRP A 53 -11.52 10.76 -9.42
N GLN A 54 -10.37 11.17 -9.95
CA GLN A 54 -9.19 10.31 -10.10
C GLN A 54 -8.65 9.78 -8.75
N PRO A 55 -8.63 10.57 -7.65
CA PRO A 55 -8.27 10.05 -6.34
C PRO A 55 -9.18 8.92 -5.86
N MET A 56 -10.48 8.96 -6.16
CA MET A 56 -11.41 7.89 -5.78
C MET A 56 -11.09 6.59 -6.51
N ILE A 57 -10.86 6.66 -7.82
CA ILE A 57 -10.48 5.49 -8.61
C ILE A 57 -9.13 4.93 -8.18
N PHE A 58 -8.15 5.81 -7.94
CA PHE A 58 -6.86 5.42 -7.39
C PHE A 58 -7.03 4.65 -6.08
N MET A 59 -7.84 5.17 -5.16
CA MET A 59 -8.04 4.54 -3.86
C MET A 59 -8.62 3.14 -3.98
N VAL A 60 -9.63 2.96 -4.85
CA VAL A 60 -10.27 1.67 -5.07
C VAL A 60 -9.32 0.68 -5.76
N LEU A 61 -8.72 1.10 -6.88
CA LEU A 61 -7.89 0.23 -7.69
C LEU A 61 -6.61 -0.19 -6.95
N SER A 62 -5.99 0.69 -6.17
CA SER A 62 -4.80 0.31 -5.42
C SER A 62 -5.08 -0.75 -4.37
N VAL A 63 -6.21 -0.62 -3.66
CA VAL A 63 -6.65 -1.58 -2.64
C VAL A 63 -6.97 -2.91 -3.30
N LEU A 64 -7.68 -2.90 -4.43
CA LEU A 64 -8.02 -4.12 -5.19
C LEU A 64 -6.78 -4.80 -5.76
N SER A 65 -5.83 -4.04 -6.33
CA SER A 65 -4.58 -4.61 -6.87
C SER A 65 -3.79 -5.34 -5.80
N ILE A 66 -3.64 -4.76 -4.59
CA ILE A 66 -2.94 -5.43 -3.49
C ILE A 66 -3.72 -6.67 -3.05
N PHE A 67 -5.05 -6.60 -2.96
CA PHE A 67 -5.87 -7.73 -2.56
C PHE A 67 -5.65 -8.91 -3.50
N VAL A 68 -5.86 -8.67 -4.80
CA VAL A 68 -5.79 -9.70 -5.85
C VAL A 68 -4.38 -10.26 -5.95
N LEU A 69 -3.35 -9.42 -5.96
CA LEU A 69 -1.97 -9.90 -6.11
C LEU A 69 -1.47 -10.59 -4.85
N SER A 70 -1.87 -10.13 -3.67
CA SER A 70 -1.61 -10.85 -2.41
C SER A 70 -2.31 -12.21 -2.43
N GLN A 71 -3.53 -12.30 -2.97
CA GLN A 71 -4.25 -13.56 -3.09
C GLN A 71 -3.58 -14.51 -4.09
N VAL A 72 -3.24 -14.05 -5.29
CA VAL A 72 -2.64 -14.87 -6.37
C VAL A 72 -1.24 -15.36 -5.99
N LEU A 73 -0.46 -14.53 -5.31
CA LEU A 73 0.93 -14.83 -4.95
C LEU A 73 1.08 -15.41 -3.52
N LEU A 74 0.05 -16.09 -3.01
CA LEU A 74 0.11 -16.79 -1.71
C LEU A 74 0.57 -15.90 -0.53
N GLY A 75 0.18 -14.62 -0.55
CA GLY A 75 0.52 -13.62 0.44
C GLY A 75 1.90 -12.97 0.27
N LEU A 76 2.83 -13.57 -0.49
CA LEU A 76 4.13 -12.97 -0.81
C LEU A 76 3.97 -11.71 -1.66
N GLY A 77 2.95 -11.70 -2.53
CA GLY A 77 2.59 -10.52 -3.33
C GLY A 77 2.32 -9.30 -2.47
N GLY A 78 1.55 -9.44 -1.38
CA GLY A 78 1.27 -8.34 -0.48
C GLY A 78 2.54 -7.76 0.15
N VAL A 79 3.47 -8.62 0.56
CA VAL A 79 4.75 -8.20 1.16
C VAL A 79 5.59 -7.42 0.16
N ILE A 80 5.84 -7.97 -1.03
CA ILE A 80 6.69 -7.34 -2.06
C ILE A 80 6.07 -6.02 -2.55
N LEU A 81 4.76 -6.00 -2.75
CA LEU A 81 4.05 -4.83 -3.27
C LEU A 81 3.95 -3.72 -2.23
N LEU A 82 3.75 -4.05 -0.95
CA LEU A 82 3.80 -3.07 0.13
C LEU A 82 5.20 -2.50 0.33
N PHE A 83 6.26 -3.29 0.13
CA PHE A 83 7.64 -2.79 0.09
C PHE A 83 7.83 -1.77 -1.03
N ALA A 84 7.47 -2.14 -2.26
CA ALA A 84 7.57 -1.29 -3.44
C ALA A 84 6.72 -0.03 -3.35
N ARG A 85 5.58 -0.13 -2.67
CA ARG A 85 4.73 1.01 -2.32
C ARG A 85 5.40 1.90 -1.28
N GLY A 86 5.93 1.33 -0.19
CA GLY A 86 6.64 2.08 0.84
C GLY A 86 7.82 2.88 0.30
N MET A 87 8.58 2.30 -0.65
CA MET A 87 9.67 3.00 -1.32
C MET A 87 9.26 4.24 -2.12
N TYR A 88 7.97 4.43 -2.40
CA TYR A 88 7.47 5.62 -3.09
C TYR A 88 6.61 6.50 -2.24
N ASP A 89 5.91 5.92 -1.27
CA ASP A 89 5.31 6.72 -0.23
C ASP A 89 6.40 7.58 0.44
N SER A 90 7.66 7.13 0.54
CA SER A 90 8.79 7.98 0.94
C SER A 90 9.03 9.19 0.01
N ILE A 91 8.86 9.03 -1.30
CA ILE A 91 8.99 10.10 -2.29
C ILE A 91 7.83 11.09 -2.09
N LEU A 92 6.60 10.58 -1.92
CA LEU A 92 5.42 11.40 -1.63
C LEU A 92 5.57 12.17 -0.31
N ILE A 93 6.10 11.54 0.74
CA ILE A 93 6.37 12.17 2.04
C ILE A 93 7.43 13.26 1.89
N SER A 94 8.50 13.00 1.14
CA SER A 94 9.56 13.99 0.89
C SER A 94 9.05 15.19 0.11
N GLN A 95 8.18 14.95 -0.88
CA GLN A 95 7.50 16.01 -1.64
C GLN A 95 6.56 16.82 -0.76
N LEU A 96 5.75 16.16 0.07
CA LEU A 96 4.87 16.83 1.05
C LEU A 96 5.69 17.74 1.97
N GLY A 97 6.83 17.24 2.48
CA GLY A 97 7.76 18.01 3.31
C GLY A 97 8.36 19.21 2.57
N GLY A 98 8.70 19.05 1.29
CA GLY A 98 9.19 20.15 0.45
C GLY A 98 8.15 21.23 0.19
N ILE A 99 6.90 20.84 -0.12
CA ILE A 99 5.77 21.76 -0.35
C ILE A 99 5.51 22.57 0.92
N ILE A 100 5.31 21.89 2.06
CA ILE A 100 5.02 22.54 3.35
C ILE A 100 6.19 23.40 3.82
N GLY A 101 7.44 22.93 3.65
CA GLY A 101 8.64 23.67 4.03
C GLY A 101 8.88 24.92 3.19
N GLY A 102 8.31 25.00 1.99
CA GLY A 102 8.36 26.18 1.12
C GLY A 102 7.31 27.25 1.45
N TRP A 103 6.37 26.97 2.37
CA TRP A 103 5.31 27.91 2.70
C TRP A 103 5.80 29.05 3.58
N SER A 104 5.40 30.27 3.21
CA SER A 104 5.42 31.41 4.10
C SER A 104 3.98 31.78 4.46
N PHE A 105 3.71 32.15 5.72
CA PHE A 105 2.37 32.51 6.20
C PHE A 105 1.68 33.62 5.37
N SER A 106 2.45 34.38 4.60
CA SER A 106 1.96 35.46 3.75
C SER A 106 1.52 35.01 2.36
N ASN A 107 1.87 33.80 1.91
CA ASN A 107 1.57 33.36 0.55
C ASN A 107 1.42 31.83 0.48
N ILE A 108 0.20 31.35 0.74
CA ILE A 108 -0.16 29.94 0.59
C ILE A 108 -0.80 29.78 -0.80
N PRO A 109 -0.11 29.14 -1.77
CA PRO A 109 -0.69 28.90 -3.10
C PRO A 109 -1.85 27.90 -2.99
N VAL A 110 -3.07 28.35 -3.34
CA VAL A 110 -4.30 27.54 -3.27
C VAL A 110 -4.20 26.26 -4.11
N SER A 111 -3.38 26.26 -5.18
CA SER A 111 -3.10 25.08 -6.00
C SER A 111 -2.40 23.95 -5.24
N GLU A 112 -1.61 24.26 -4.21
CA GLU A 112 -0.89 23.25 -3.42
C GLU A 112 -1.75 22.61 -2.33
N ILE A 113 -2.80 23.32 -1.87
CA ILE A 113 -3.75 22.81 -0.87
C ILE A 113 -4.42 21.52 -1.37
N TRP A 114 -4.81 21.51 -2.65
CA TRP A 114 -5.42 20.34 -3.26
C TRP A 114 -4.47 19.13 -3.29
N MET A 115 -3.21 19.37 -3.62
CA MET A 115 -2.18 18.33 -3.67
C MET A 115 -1.92 17.74 -2.27
N ILE A 116 -1.80 18.59 -1.25
CA ILE A 116 -1.63 18.15 0.14
C ILE A 116 -2.81 17.29 0.61
N LEU A 117 -4.04 17.70 0.28
CA LEU A 117 -5.24 16.94 0.64
C LEU A 117 -5.24 15.55 0.00
N ILE A 118 -4.86 15.44 -1.28
CA ILE A 118 -4.72 14.14 -1.97
C ILE A 118 -3.64 13.29 -1.31
N LEU A 119 -2.46 13.85 -1.06
CA LEU A 119 -1.36 13.12 -0.41
C LEU A 119 -1.75 12.63 0.99
N PHE A 120 -2.46 13.45 1.75
CA PHE A 120 -2.98 13.09 3.06
C PHE A 120 -4.01 11.96 2.98
N LEU A 121 -4.93 11.97 2.01
CA LEU A 121 -5.86 10.86 1.77
C LEU A 121 -5.13 9.57 1.41
N ILE A 122 -4.07 9.65 0.61
CA ILE A 122 -3.30 8.47 0.19
C ILE A 122 -2.56 7.85 1.37
N ILE A 123 -1.89 8.66 2.19
CA ILE A 123 -1.10 8.17 3.32
C ILE A 123 -2.01 7.81 4.51
N GLY A 124 -3.00 8.65 4.80
CA GLY A 124 -3.87 8.53 5.99
C GLY A 124 -5.02 7.55 5.82
N VAL A 125 -5.54 7.35 4.61
CA VAL A 125 -6.72 6.48 4.37
C VAL A 125 -6.36 5.30 3.47
N ASN A 126 -5.76 5.57 2.31
CA ASN A 126 -5.53 4.51 1.33
C ASN A 126 -4.48 3.49 1.78
N LEU A 127 -3.41 3.93 2.42
CA LEU A 127 -2.37 3.04 2.91
C LEU A 127 -2.90 2.04 3.97
N PRO A 128 -3.62 2.46 5.04
CA PRO A 128 -4.26 1.51 5.95
C PRO A 128 -5.15 0.49 5.25
N LEU A 129 -5.99 0.95 4.31
CA LEU A 129 -6.86 0.07 3.52
C LEU A 129 -6.05 -0.93 2.68
N CYS A 130 -4.92 -0.50 2.14
CA CYS A 130 -4.02 -1.32 1.34
C CYS A 130 -3.30 -2.39 2.18
N ILE A 131 -2.84 -2.03 3.38
CA ILE A 131 -2.25 -3.00 4.32
C ILE A 131 -3.31 -4.01 4.76
N TRP A 132 -4.51 -3.55 5.08
CA TRP A 132 -5.64 -4.40 5.43
C TRP A 132 -6.03 -5.36 4.31
N SER A 133 -6.12 -4.84 3.08
CA SER A 133 -6.37 -5.61 1.87
C SER A 133 -5.29 -6.67 1.62
N GLY A 134 -4.01 -6.33 1.80
CA GLY A 134 -2.91 -7.28 1.71
C GLY A 134 -3.07 -8.44 2.69
N ARG A 135 -3.50 -8.15 3.93
CA ARG A 135 -3.77 -9.16 4.95
C ARG A 135 -4.93 -10.08 4.53
N LEU A 136 -6.06 -9.50 4.11
CA LEU A 136 -7.22 -10.27 3.67
C LEU A 136 -6.88 -11.15 2.46
N GLY A 137 -6.14 -10.62 1.49
CA GLY A 137 -5.68 -11.37 0.32
C GLY A 137 -4.80 -12.56 0.72
N SER A 138 -3.85 -12.37 1.63
CA SER A 138 -3.01 -13.44 2.16
C SER A 138 -3.82 -14.50 2.90
N GLN A 139 -4.72 -14.10 3.78
CA GLN A 139 -5.57 -15.01 4.55
C GLN A 139 -6.45 -15.86 3.63
N ARG A 140 -7.09 -15.24 2.64
CA ARG A 140 -7.93 -15.92 1.66
C ARG A 140 -7.13 -16.88 0.78
N SER A 141 -5.91 -16.51 0.41
CA SER A 141 -5.02 -17.38 -0.36
C SER A 141 -4.66 -18.65 0.41
N ILE A 142 -4.28 -18.48 1.68
CA ILE A 142 -3.94 -19.60 2.57
C ILE A 142 -5.16 -20.49 2.78
N TYR A 143 -6.33 -19.90 3.04
CA TYR A 143 -7.59 -20.63 3.15
C TYR A 143 -7.86 -21.48 1.90
N LEU A 144 -7.78 -20.89 0.70
CA LEU A 144 -7.99 -21.60 -0.56
C LEU A 144 -6.98 -22.73 -0.75
N PHE A 145 -5.72 -22.47 -0.44
CA PHE A 145 -4.64 -23.46 -0.56
C PHE A 145 -4.87 -24.69 0.32
N TYR A 146 -5.22 -24.50 1.60
CA TYR A 146 -5.54 -25.61 2.49
C TYR A 146 -6.83 -26.33 2.09
N ARG A 147 -7.80 -25.60 1.50
CA ARG A 147 -9.08 -26.18 1.08
C ARG A 147 -8.88 -27.09 -0.13
N LEU A 148 -8.03 -26.68 -1.07
CA LEU A 148 -7.62 -27.50 -2.21
C LEU A 148 -6.85 -28.76 -1.79
N ARG A 149 -6.20 -28.74 -0.63
CA ARG A 149 -5.53 -29.91 -0.03
C ARG A 149 -6.48 -30.83 0.74
N GLY A 150 -7.76 -30.48 0.85
CA GLY A 150 -8.75 -31.27 1.58
C GLY A 150 -8.59 -31.22 3.11
N GLU A 151 -7.83 -30.25 3.64
CA GLU A 151 -7.68 -30.08 5.09
C GLU A 151 -8.95 -29.42 5.68
N ASN A 152 -9.31 -29.81 6.91
CA ASN A 152 -10.43 -29.20 7.63
C ASN A 152 -10.02 -27.82 8.15
N ILE A 153 -10.64 -26.76 7.63
CA ILE A 153 -10.32 -25.37 7.97
C ILE A 153 -11.43 -24.78 8.82
N ASN A 154 -11.05 -23.97 9.81
CA ASN A 154 -12.01 -23.19 10.58
C ASN A 154 -12.76 -22.22 9.65
N PRO A 155 -14.12 -22.24 9.60
CA PRO A 155 -14.91 -21.31 8.78
C PRO A 155 -14.66 -19.83 9.10
N ASP A 156 -14.20 -19.51 10.30
CA ASP A 156 -13.91 -18.13 10.71
C ASP A 156 -12.57 -17.59 10.16
N PHE A 157 -11.77 -18.43 9.51
CA PHE A 157 -10.48 -18.03 8.94
C PHE A 157 -10.62 -17.70 7.45
N GLY A 158 -10.44 -16.42 7.09
CA GLY A 158 -10.48 -15.93 5.71
C GLY A 158 -11.85 -15.54 5.11
N PRO A 159 -12.92 -15.22 5.86
CA PRO A 159 -14.06 -14.49 5.30
C PRO A 159 -13.69 -13.06 4.87
#